data_AF-A0A6C0HLP5-F1
#
_entry.id   AF-A0A6C0HLP5-F1
#
_cell.length_a   1.000
_cell.length_b   1.000
_cell.length_c   1.000
_cell.angle_alpha   90.00
_cell.angle_beta   90.00
_cell.angle_gamma   90.00
#
_symmetry.space_group_name_H-M   'P 1'
#
loop_
_entity.id
_entity.type
_entity.pdbx_description
1 polymer ?
#
loop_
_entity_poly.entity_id
_entity_poly.type
_entity_poly.pdbx_seq_one_letter_code
_entity_poly.pdbx_strand_id
1 'polypeptide(L)'
;MTSLEANDVIEYEDDISDLRSMITNDMTTLNGLYATSTTSVNATNQASIQTDQLAKRKKELIKDVEMKEAIINRSNRDFSDVKDTLPEHLPKKTLNVIEDYTMAILAMSYLFMVIAAVYLYTITSTEPMSAMLRGIGYATVASLFAWMGLYYIC
;
A
#
# COMPACT_ATOMS: atom_id res chain seq x y z
N MET A 1 4.15 -3.72 4.79
CA MET A 1 2.99 -4.14 3.96
C MET A 1 3.12 -5.57 3.42
N THR A 2 4.30 -6.19 3.47
CA THR A 2 4.55 -7.58 3.01
C THR A 2 4.10 -8.69 3.97
N SER A 3 3.60 -8.34 5.17
CA SER A 3 3.20 -9.34 6.19
C SER A 3 1.72 -9.74 6.14
N LEU A 4 0.88 -9.01 5.38
CA LEU A 4 -0.55 -9.31 5.24
C LEU A 4 -0.81 -10.30 4.10
N GLU A 5 -0.15 -10.14 2.95
CA GLU A 5 -0.25 -11.11 1.83
C GLU A 5 0.29 -12.50 2.20
N ALA A 6 1.34 -12.58 3.03
CA ALA A 6 1.88 -13.86 3.46
C ALA A 6 0.94 -14.60 4.43
N ASN A 7 0.15 -13.88 5.22
CA ASN A 7 -0.81 -14.48 6.14
C ASN A 7 -2.01 -15.07 5.39
N ASP A 8 -2.52 -14.35 4.39
CA ASP A 8 -3.62 -14.81 3.54
C ASP A 8 -3.22 -16.07 2.75
N VAL A 9 -2.00 -16.13 2.22
CA VAL A 9 -1.51 -17.31 1.48
C VAL A 9 -1.39 -18.55 2.37
N ILE A 10 -0.96 -18.39 3.63
CA ILE A 10 -0.89 -19.48 4.61
C ILE A 10 -2.29 -20.00 4.97
N GLU A 11 -3.27 -19.09 5.12
CA GLU A 11 -4.67 -19.45 5.41
C GLU A 11 -5.30 -20.24 4.25
N TYR A 12 -5.04 -19.87 3.00
CA TYR A 12 -5.51 -20.64 1.83
C TYR A 12 -4.84 -22.02 1.70
N GLU A 13 -3.59 -22.18 2.14
CA GLU A 13 -2.88 -23.46 2.05
C GLU A 13 -3.38 -24.46 3.11
N ASP A 14 -3.71 -23.96 4.30
CA ASP A 14 -4.32 -24.75 5.38
C ASP A 14 -5.74 -25.20 5.00
N ASP A 15 -6.55 -24.30 4.42
CA ASP A 15 -7.88 -24.62 3.90
C ASP A 15 -7.84 -25.70 2.80
N ILE A 16 -6.83 -25.66 1.91
CA ILE A 16 -6.65 -26.67 0.86
C ILE A 16 -6.23 -28.03 1.45
N SER A 17 -5.40 -28.02 2.50
CA SER A 17 -5.03 -29.22 3.25
C SER A 17 -6.26 -29.87 3.90
N ASP A 18 -7.09 -29.07 4.56
CA ASP A 18 -8.31 -29.53 5.21
C ASP A 18 -9.34 -30.06 4.20
N LEU A 19 -9.52 -29.37 3.07
CA LEU A 19 -10.37 -29.86 1.98
C LEU A 19 -9.87 -31.20 1.41
N ARG A 20 -8.55 -31.40 1.27
CA ARG A 20 -7.98 -32.68 0.83
C ARG A 20 -8.19 -33.79 1.86
N SER A 21 -8.07 -33.47 3.14
CA SER A 21 -8.35 -34.39 4.24
C SER A 21 -9.82 -34.82 4.26
N MET A 22 -10.75 -33.87 4.12
CA MET A 22 -12.18 -34.14 4.02
C MET A 22 -12.52 -35.02 2.82
N ILE A 23 -11.98 -34.73 1.63
CA ILE A 23 -12.19 -35.55 0.43
C ILE A 23 -11.66 -36.98 0.63
N THR A 24 -10.52 -37.13 1.29
CA THR A 24 -9.91 -38.45 1.54
C THR A 24 -10.72 -39.25 2.55
N ASN A 25 -11.25 -38.61 3.59
CA ASN A 25 -12.14 -39.23 4.57
C ASN A 25 -13.50 -39.62 3.95
N ASP A 26 -14.06 -38.78 3.08
CA ASP A 26 -15.30 -39.08 2.34
C ASP A 26 -15.09 -40.24 1.35
N MET A 27 -13.95 -40.28 0.65
CA MET A 27 -13.60 -41.40 -0.25
C MET A 27 -13.44 -42.73 0.49
N THR A 28 -12.79 -42.71 1.66
CA THR A 28 -12.57 -43.94 2.45
C THR A 28 -13.84 -44.47 3.10
N THR A 29 -14.73 -43.59 3.58
CA THR A 29 -16.07 -43.99 4.05
C THR A 29 -16.94 -44.52 2.92
N LEU A 30 -16.86 -43.93 1.72
CA LEU A 30 -17.59 -44.39 0.53
C LEU A 30 -17.09 -45.76 0.05
N ASN A 31 -15.77 -46.01 0.12
CA ASN A 31 -15.19 -47.32 -0.19
C ASN A 31 -15.59 -48.39 0.85
N GLY A 32 -15.69 -48.03 2.14
CA GLY A 32 -16.20 -48.90 3.19
C GLY A 32 -17.68 -49.29 3.01
N LEU A 33 -18.50 -48.35 2.53
CA LEU A 33 -19.90 -48.60 2.17
C LEU A 33 -20.04 -49.53 0.95
N TYR A 34 -19.16 -49.39 -0.06
CA TYR A 34 -19.13 -50.27 -1.22
C TYR A 34 -18.65 -51.70 -0.88
N ALA A 35 -17.70 -51.85 0.04
CA ALA A 35 -17.23 -53.17 0.47
C ALA A 35 -18.27 -53.97 1.28
N THR A 36 -19.26 -53.29 1.89
CA THR A 36 -20.26 -53.91 2.77
C THR A 36 -21.59 -54.21 2.06
N SER A 37 -21.76 -53.83 0.79
CA SER A 37 -23.04 -53.84 0.07
C SER A 37 -23.18 -54.94 -1.00
N THR A 38 -22.63 -56.14 -0.76
CA THR A 38 -22.83 -57.32 -1.63
C THR A 38 -24.21 -57.97 -1.52
N THR A 39 -25.15 -57.38 -0.80
CA THR A 39 -26.53 -57.89 -0.69
C THR A 39 -27.55 -56.74 -0.76
N SER A 40 -28.51 -56.89 -1.68
CA SER A 40 -29.82 -56.20 -1.75
C SER A 40 -29.96 -55.01 -2.70
N VAL A 41 -31.10 -55.04 -3.40
CA VAL A 41 -31.71 -54.06 -4.31
C VAL A 41 -31.77 -52.61 -3.75
N ASN A 42 -31.46 -52.42 -2.47
CA ASN A 42 -31.33 -51.11 -1.83
C ASN A 42 -30.02 -50.38 -2.21
N ALA A 43 -28.94 -51.10 -2.50
CA ALA A 43 -27.66 -50.50 -2.90
C ALA A 43 -27.75 -49.79 -4.26
N THR A 44 -28.51 -50.34 -5.21
CA THR A 44 -28.77 -49.72 -6.52
C THR A 44 -29.63 -48.46 -6.43
N ASN A 45 -30.64 -48.45 -5.54
CA ASN A 45 -31.45 -47.25 -5.32
C ASN A 45 -30.66 -46.15 -4.60
N GLN A 46 -29.86 -46.50 -3.58
CA GLN A 46 -28.95 -45.57 -2.92
C GLN A 46 -27.86 -45.05 -3.86
N ALA A 47 -27.29 -45.89 -4.72
CA ALA A 47 -26.33 -45.45 -5.74
C ALA A 47 -26.98 -44.47 -6.72
N SER A 48 -28.22 -44.70 -7.15
CA SER A 48 -28.93 -43.77 -8.05
C SER A 48 -29.20 -42.41 -7.39
N ILE A 49 -29.63 -42.42 -6.11
CA ILE A 49 -29.89 -41.20 -5.33
C ILE A 49 -28.59 -40.43 -5.10
N GLN A 50 -27.48 -41.12 -4.82
CA GLN A 50 -26.18 -40.49 -4.67
C GLN A 50 -25.65 -39.92 -6.00
N THR A 51 -25.83 -40.60 -7.14
CA THR A 51 -25.47 -40.04 -8.45
C THR A 51 -26.28 -38.79 -8.79
N ASP A 52 -27.56 -38.75 -8.39
CA ASP A 52 -28.43 -37.59 -8.63
C ASP A 52 -28.06 -36.41 -7.72
N GLN A 53 -27.66 -36.69 -6.48
CA GLN A 53 -27.09 -35.70 -5.55
C GLN A 53 -25.73 -35.19 -6.02
N LEU A 54 -24.86 -36.06 -6.54
CA LEU A 54 -23.57 -35.70 -7.13
C LEU A 54 -23.76 -34.82 -8.38
N ALA A 55 -24.73 -35.11 -9.23
CA ALA A 55 -25.07 -34.29 -10.39
C ALA A 55 -25.58 -32.90 -9.99
N LYS A 56 -26.42 -32.80 -8.95
CA LYS A 56 -26.88 -31.53 -8.40
C LYS A 56 -25.74 -30.72 -7.80
N ARG A 57 -24.90 -31.33 -6.95
CA ARG A 57 -23.71 -30.68 -6.37
C ARG A 57 -22.74 -30.21 -7.44
N LYS A 58 -22.53 -30.99 -8.50
CA LYS A 58 -21.70 -30.58 -9.64
C LYS A 58 -22.28 -29.34 -10.33
N LYS A 59 -23.60 -29.28 -10.53
CA LYS A 59 -24.26 -28.13 -11.15
C LYS A 59 -24.20 -26.88 -10.26
N GLU A 60 -24.33 -27.04 -8.96
CA GLU A 60 -24.15 -25.97 -7.97
C GLU A 60 -22.70 -25.46 -7.98
N LEU A 61 -21.72 -26.36 -7.94
CA LEU A 61 -20.30 -25.99 -8.01
C LEU A 61 -19.95 -25.24 -9.31
N ILE A 62 -20.46 -25.68 -10.46
CA ILE A 62 -20.23 -24.98 -11.74
C ILE A 62 -20.82 -23.57 -11.69
N LYS A 63 -22.02 -23.42 -11.14
CA LYS A 63 -22.67 -22.11 -11.00
C LYS A 63 -21.90 -21.19 -10.04
N ASP A 64 -21.38 -21.73 -8.95
CA ASP A 64 -20.55 -20.99 -8.00
C ASP A 64 -19.21 -20.57 -8.63
N VAL A 65 -18.59 -21.42 -9.44
CA VAL A 65 -17.38 -21.09 -10.20
C VAL A 65 -17.65 -19.96 -11.18
N GLU A 66 -18.71 -20.06 -12.00
CA GLU A 66 -19.09 -19.00 -12.95
C GLU A 66 -19.38 -17.67 -12.23
N MET A 67 -20.04 -17.73 -11.07
CA MET A 67 -20.31 -16.53 -10.26
C MET A 67 -19.02 -15.91 -9.72
N LYS A 68 -18.09 -16.73 -9.21
CA LYS A 68 -16.78 -16.26 -8.72
C LYS A 68 -15.92 -15.70 -9.84
N GLU A 69 -15.89 -16.32 -11.01
CA GLU A 69 -15.20 -15.81 -12.20
C GLU A 69 -15.79 -14.46 -12.66
N ALA A 70 -17.12 -14.30 -12.63
CA ALA A 70 -17.77 -13.04 -12.93
C ALA A 70 -17.40 -11.93 -11.92
N ILE A 71 -17.29 -12.26 -10.64
CA ILE A 71 -16.84 -11.33 -9.59
C ILE A 71 -15.38 -10.94 -9.81
N ILE A 72 -14.51 -11.91 -10.10
CA ILE A 72 -13.09 -11.66 -10.39
C ILE A 72 -12.95 -10.76 -11.62
N ASN A 73 -13.66 -11.05 -12.71
CA ASN A 73 -13.61 -10.22 -13.92
C ASN A 73 -14.13 -8.80 -13.68
N ARG A 74 -15.18 -8.64 -12.86
CA ARG A 74 -15.67 -7.31 -12.45
C ARG A 74 -14.65 -6.57 -11.59
N SER A 75 -14.05 -7.27 -10.62
CA SER A 75 -13.04 -6.70 -9.73
C SER A 75 -11.76 -6.31 -10.50
N ASN A 76 -11.29 -7.14 -11.44
CA ASN A 76 -10.15 -6.83 -12.30
C ASN A 76 -10.42 -5.61 -13.18
N ARG A 77 -11.65 -5.45 -13.68
CA ARG A 77 -12.04 -4.25 -14.42
C ARG A 77 -12.00 -3.01 -13.52
N ASP A 78 -12.50 -3.11 -12.30
CA ASP A 78 -12.47 -1.99 -11.34
C ASP A 78 -11.02 -1.64 -10.94
N PHE A 79 -10.11 -2.61 -10.85
CA PHE A 79 -8.68 -2.34 -10.63
C PHE A 79 -7.97 -1.77 -11.86
N SER A 80 -8.36 -2.17 -13.07
CA SER A 80 -7.85 -1.57 -14.32
C SER A 80 -8.28 -0.12 -14.45
N ASP A 81 -9.55 0.18 -14.15
CA ASP A 81 -10.10 1.53 -14.23
C ASP A 81 -9.51 2.45 -13.14
N VAL A 82 -9.21 1.90 -11.94
CA VAL A 82 -8.47 2.61 -10.89
C VAL A 82 -7.02 2.91 -11.33
N LYS A 83 -6.36 1.98 -12.04
CA LYS A 83 -5.01 2.23 -12.58
C LYS A 83 -5.00 3.29 -13.69
N ASP A 84 -6.03 3.34 -14.52
CA ASP A 84 -6.14 4.33 -15.60
C ASP A 84 -6.60 5.71 -15.10
N THR A 85 -7.26 5.79 -13.93
CA THR A 85 -7.66 7.05 -13.27
C THR A 85 -6.63 7.59 -12.28
N LEU A 86 -5.62 6.79 -11.92
CA LEU A 86 -4.47 7.24 -11.14
C LEU A 86 -3.42 7.82 -12.10
N PRO A 87 -3.11 9.13 -12.03
CA PRO A 87 -2.01 9.67 -12.83
C PRO A 87 -0.72 8.92 -12.50
N GLU A 88 0.00 8.49 -13.55
CA GLU A 88 1.28 7.74 -13.51
C GLU A 88 2.37 8.46 -12.69
N HIS A 89 2.12 9.73 -12.37
CA HIS A 89 2.80 10.47 -11.34
C HIS A 89 1.79 10.86 -10.26
N LEU A 90 1.74 10.12 -9.15
CA LEU A 90 1.34 10.75 -7.89
C LEU A 90 2.22 12.00 -7.77
N PRO A 91 1.66 13.22 -7.71
CA PRO A 91 2.49 14.35 -7.37
C PRO A 91 3.14 14.01 -6.03
N LYS A 92 4.48 14.01 -5.99
CA LYS A 92 5.25 14.07 -4.75
C LYS A 92 4.93 15.39 -4.06
N LYS A 93 3.69 15.49 -3.59
CA LYS A 93 3.15 16.55 -2.77
C LYS A 93 2.56 15.86 -1.55
N THR A 94 3.31 14.91 -1.00
CA THR A 94 3.36 14.81 0.45
C THR A 94 3.75 16.21 0.89
N LEU A 95 2.77 16.95 1.40
CA LEU A 95 3.01 18.24 2.03
C LEU A 95 4.01 17.91 3.13
N ASN A 96 5.30 18.17 2.91
CA ASN A 96 6.34 17.95 3.92
C ASN A 96 6.21 19.07 4.92
N VAL A 97 5.08 19.09 5.64
CA VAL A 97 4.64 20.16 6.54
C VAL A 97 5.75 20.45 7.55
N ILE A 98 6.38 19.39 8.06
CA ILE A 98 7.47 19.47 9.03
C ILE A 98 8.75 20.03 8.39
N GLU A 99 9.08 19.62 7.17
CA GLU A 99 10.29 20.06 6.49
C GLU A 99 10.18 21.52 6.04
N ASP A 100 9.03 21.90 5.47
CA ASP A 100 8.71 23.26 5.05
C ASP A 100 8.64 24.22 6.26
N TYR A 101 8.06 23.79 7.39
CA TYR A 101 8.05 24.62 8.60
C TYR A 101 9.45 24.75 9.22
N THR A 102 10.25 23.70 9.18
CA THR A 102 11.63 23.75 9.69
C THR A 102 12.49 24.67 8.83
N MET A 103 12.38 24.59 7.51
CA MET A 103 13.05 25.50 6.58
C MET A 103 12.57 26.94 6.72
N ALA A 104 11.26 27.16 6.91
CA ALA A 104 10.71 28.50 7.13
C ALA A 104 11.22 29.11 8.46
N ILE A 105 11.26 28.33 9.54
CA ILE A 105 11.80 28.77 10.84
C ILE A 105 13.29 29.07 10.73
N LEU A 106 14.06 28.24 10.02
CA LEU A 106 15.48 28.44 9.80
C LEU A 106 15.75 29.71 8.97
N ALA A 107 14.97 29.93 7.91
CA ALA A 107 15.06 31.14 7.09
C ALA A 107 14.71 32.41 7.89
N MET A 108 13.67 32.36 8.73
CA MET A 108 13.30 33.47 9.62
C MET A 108 14.38 33.76 10.67
N SER A 109 14.99 32.72 11.25
CA SER A 109 16.11 32.86 12.19
C SER A 109 17.34 33.49 11.53
N TYR A 110 17.67 33.04 10.32
CA TYR A 110 18.78 33.60 9.54
C TYR A 110 18.56 35.09 9.23
N LEU A 111 17.35 35.46 8.80
CA LEU A 111 17.00 36.86 8.53
C LEU A 111 17.17 37.73 9.77
N PHE A 112 16.71 37.25 10.94
CA PHE A 112 16.85 37.98 12.19
C PHE A 112 18.33 38.19 12.59
N MET A 113 19.17 37.17 12.39
CA MET A 113 20.61 37.25 12.62
C MET A 113 21.28 38.32 11.73
N VAL A 114 20.94 38.36 10.45
CA VAL A 114 21.50 39.35 9.51
C VAL A 114 21.11 40.78 9.92
N ILE A 115 19.84 41.00 10.28
CA ILE A 115 19.38 42.32 10.75
C ILE A 115 20.11 42.72 12.04
N ALA A 116 20.25 41.81 13.00
CA ALA A 116 20.96 42.07 14.25
C ALA A 116 22.44 42.42 14.00
N ALA A 117 23.11 41.72 13.09
CA ALA A 117 24.50 42.00 12.72
C ALA A 117 24.66 43.38 12.07
N VAL A 118 23.77 43.75 11.13
CA VAL A 118 23.76 45.08 10.52
C VAL A 118 23.48 46.17 11.55
N TYR A 119 22.56 45.93 12.48
CA TYR A 119 22.25 46.85 13.57
C TYR A 119 23.48 47.09 14.47
N LEU A 120 24.12 46.02 14.96
CA LEU A 120 25.34 46.14 15.77
C LEU A 120 26.48 46.86 15.05
N TYR A 121 26.66 46.57 13.75
CA TYR A 121 27.65 47.25 12.92
C TYR A 121 27.36 48.75 12.77
N THR A 122 26.08 49.11 12.68
CA THR A 122 25.65 50.51 12.49
C THR A 122 25.88 51.35 13.75
N ILE A 123 25.61 50.80 14.94
CA ILE A 123 25.72 51.55 16.22
C ILE A 123 27.18 51.73 16.65
N THR A 124 28.04 50.78 16.29
CA THR A 124 29.48 50.83 16.60
C THR A 124 30.27 51.70 15.63
N SER A 125 29.64 52.16 14.54
CA SER A 125 30.27 52.99 13.51
C SER A 125 30.10 54.48 13.78
N THR A 126 31.14 55.25 13.44
CA THR A 126 31.19 56.70 13.62
C THR A 126 30.19 57.45 12.72
N GLU A 127 29.85 56.87 11.57
CA GLU A 127 28.95 57.43 10.56
C GLU A 127 27.77 56.46 10.32
N PRO A 128 26.67 56.56 11.08
CA PRO A 128 25.62 55.54 11.11
C PRO A 128 24.90 55.37 9.77
N MET A 129 24.67 56.47 9.03
CA MET A 129 23.96 56.41 7.75
C MET A 129 24.78 55.69 6.67
N SER A 130 26.08 55.99 6.57
CA SER A 130 26.97 55.28 5.63
C SER A 130 27.25 53.85 6.06
N ALA A 131 27.30 53.57 7.37
CA ALA A 131 27.53 52.24 7.90
C ALA A 131 26.34 51.30 7.64
N MET A 132 25.10 51.81 7.74
CA MET A 132 23.90 51.03 7.43
C MET A 132 23.88 50.57 5.96
N LEU A 133 24.20 51.48 5.03
CA LEU A 133 24.25 51.16 3.60
C LEU A 133 25.35 50.15 3.27
N ARG A 134 26.54 50.30 3.88
CA ARG A 134 27.64 49.34 3.74
C ARG A 134 27.33 48.00 4.39
N GLY A 135 26.66 48.01 5.54
CA GLY A 135 26.23 46.80 6.24
C GLY A 135 25.25 45.97 5.42
N ILE A 136 24.28 46.62 4.76
CA ILE A 136 23.38 45.95 3.81
C ILE A 136 24.19 45.37 2.63
N GLY A 137 25.15 46.12 2.09
CA GLY A 137 26.03 45.65 1.02
C GLY A 137 26.88 44.43 1.42
N TYR A 138 27.46 44.43 2.63
CA TYR A 138 28.21 43.27 3.12
C TYR A 138 27.29 42.07 3.39
N ALA A 139 26.10 42.30 3.92
CA ALA A 139 25.12 41.26 4.20
C ALA A 139 24.62 40.58 2.92
N THR A 140 24.39 41.32 1.83
CA THR A 140 23.96 40.73 0.55
C THR A 140 25.05 39.88 -0.07
N VAL A 141 26.29 40.34 -0.07
CA VAL A 141 27.44 39.57 -0.56
C VAL A 141 27.65 38.30 0.29
N ALA A 142 27.62 38.41 1.62
CA ALA A 142 27.73 37.26 2.52
C ALA A 142 26.59 36.24 2.29
N SER A 143 25.37 36.71 2.06
CA SER A 143 24.23 35.86 1.78
C SER A 143 24.35 35.13 0.43
N LEU A 144 24.96 35.75 -0.59
CA LEU A 144 25.25 35.09 -1.86
C LEU A 144 26.27 33.95 -1.70
N PHE A 145 27.32 34.15 -0.89
CA PHE A 145 28.28 33.09 -0.60
C PHE A 145 27.67 31.95 0.20
N ALA A 146 26.82 32.26 1.20
CA ALA A 146 26.10 31.24 1.96
C ALA A 146 25.15 30.43 1.06
N TRP A 147 24.44 31.10 0.15
CA TRP A 147 23.59 30.44 -0.86
C TRP A 147 24.39 29.52 -1.78
N MET A 148 25.55 29.99 -2.28
CA MET A 148 26.42 29.20 -3.15
C MET A 148 26.97 27.95 -2.43
N GLY A 149 27.31 28.07 -1.15
CA GLY A 149 27.74 26.93 -0.33
C GLY A 149 26.62 25.92 -0.11
N LEU A 150 25.39 26.39 0.15
CA LEU A 150 24.23 25.53 0.35
C LEU A 150 23.82 24.80 -0.94
N TYR A 151 23.92 25.49 -2.09
CA TYR A 151 23.69 24.90 -3.41
C TYR A 151 24.70 23.81 -3.78
N TYR A 152 25.91 23.84 -3.22
CA TYR A 152 26.91 22.81 -3.49
C TYR A 152 26.75 21.57 -2.58
N ILE A 153 26.09 21.72 -1.44
CA ILE A 153 25.88 20.65 -0.45
C ILE A 153 24.56 19.91 -0.69
N CYS A 154 23.52 20.62 -1.17
CA CYS A 154 22.27 20.03 -1.66
C CYS A 154 22.39 19.57 -3.11
#